data_AF-A0A224V5C4-F1
#
_entry.id   AF-A0A224V5C4-F1
#
_cell.length_a   1.000
_cell.length_b   1.000
_cell.length_c   1.000
_cell.angle_alpha   90.00
_cell.angle_beta   90.00
_cell.angle_gamma   90.00
#
_symmetry.space_group_name_H-M   'P 1'
#
loop_
_entity.id
_entity.type
_entity.pdbx_description
1 polymer ?
#
loop_
_entity_poly.entity_id
_entity_poly.type
_entity_poly.pdbx_seq_one_letter_code
_entity_poly.pdbx_strand_id
1 'polypeptide(L)'
;MIDFDTVELSNLNRQQFKLSQVDMPKVVALKQNLQEFNPFIEIKIHQVKVTHDNVKELFADADIITEAFDNPAAKAMLLDAASEFYPDKPIVMGTGMAGIHSSNTIVTKHPRENLYIAGDGESMGAEGLMAPRVMIAAGHEANMITRLILGDTEI
;
A
#
# COMPACT_ATOMS: atom_id res chain seq x y z
N MET A 1 -6.54 -7.80 -2.35
CA MET A 1 -5.56 -7.61 -1.25
C MET A 1 -4.59 -8.76 -1.22
N ILE A 2 -3.28 -8.49 -1.11
CA ILE A 2 -2.22 -9.49 -1.17
C ILE A 2 -1.21 -9.20 -0.06
N ASP A 3 -1.01 -10.16 0.84
CA ASP A 3 -0.01 -10.09 1.92
C ASP A 3 0.24 -11.53 2.41
N PHE A 4 1.48 -11.89 2.71
CA PHE A 4 1.85 -13.25 3.13
C PHE A 4 2.00 -13.39 4.66
N ASP A 5 2.08 -12.28 5.38
CA ASP A 5 2.35 -12.27 6.81
C ASP A 5 1.10 -12.53 7.66
N THR A 6 1.37 -12.79 8.94
CA THR A 6 0.38 -12.79 10.02
C THR A 6 0.44 -11.50 10.82
N VAL A 7 -0.62 -11.21 11.58
CA VAL A 7 -0.67 -10.06 12.48
C VAL A 7 0.27 -10.31 13.66
N GLU A 8 1.21 -9.38 13.88
CA GLU A 8 2.14 -9.42 15.01
C GLU A 8 1.81 -8.33 16.04
N LEU A 9 1.99 -8.65 17.32
CA LEU A 9 1.78 -7.71 18.43
C LEU A 9 2.64 -6.44 18.29
N SER A 10 3.87 -6.57 17.82
CA SER A 10 4.85 -5.49 17.58
C SER A 10 4.39 -4.47 16.52
N ASN A 11 3.40 -4.83 15.70
CA ASN A 11 2.92 -4.02 14.58
C ASN A 11 1.60 -3.31 14.86
N LEU A 12 0.88 -3.67 15.94
CA LEU A 12 -0.40 -3.07 16.31
C LEU A 12 -0.32 -1.58 16.63
N ASN A 13 0.87 -1.07 16.96
CA ASN A 13 1.09 0.35 17.24
C ASN A 13 0.89 1.25 16.01
N ARG A 14 0.91 0.69 14.79
CA ARG A 14 0.82 1.43 13.52
C ARG A 14 -0.03 0.77 12.44
N GLN A 15 -0.33 -0.53 12.59
CA GLN A 15 -1.25 -1.26 11.72
C GLN A 15 -2.61 -1.40 12.43
N GLN A 16 -3.69 -1.13 11.70
CA GLN A 16 -5.05 -1.07 12.24
C GLN A 16 -5.68 -2.47 12.41
N PHE A 17 -5.01 -3.33 13.19
CA PHE A 17 -5.49 -4.65 13.60
C PHE A 17 -5.89 -4.67 15.07
N LYS A 18 -6.75 -5.62 15.44
CA LYS A 18 -7.20 -5.81 16.83
C LYS A 18 -6.27 -6.79 17.56
N LEU A 19 -6.13 -6.65 18.88
CA LEU A 19 -5.36 -7.62 19.69
C LEU A 19 -5.89 -9.06 19.54
N SER A 20 -7.20 -9.22 19.37
CA SER A 20 -7.85 -10.52 19.12
C SER A 20 -7.53 -11.13 17.76
N GLN A 21 -6.86 -10.39 16.87
CA GLN A 21 -6.46 -10.85 15.53
C GLN A 21 -4.98 -11.23 15.45
N VAL A 22 -4.22 -11.16 16.54
CA VAL A 22 -2.82 -11.63 16.57
C VAL A 22 -2.75 -13.09 16.12
N ASP A 23 -1.70 -13.43 15.36
CA ASP A 23 -1.46 -14.71 14.68
C ASP A 23 -2.42 -15.03 13.51
N MET A 24 -3.43 -14.21 13.26
CA MET A 24 -4.27 -14.34 12.06
C MET A 24 -3.51 -13.86 10.82
N PRO A 25 -3.70 -14.48 9.64
CA PRO A 25 -3.22 -13.90 8.38
C PRO A 25 -3.71 -12.46 8.20
N LYS A 26 -2.80 -11.53 7.88
CA LYS A 26 -3.13 -10.09 7.74
C LYS A 26 -4.27 -9.86 6.75
N VAL A 27 -4.25 -10.56 5.62
CA VAL A 27 -5.31 -10.45 4.60
C VAL A 27 -6.68 -10.88 5.12
N VAL A 28 -6.75 -11.88 6.01
CA VAL A 28 -8.02 -12.34 6.61
C VAL A 28 -8.52 -11.34 7.63
N ALA A 29 -7.63 -10.87 8.53
CA ALA A 29 -7.96 -9.87 9.53
C ALA A 29 -8.44 -8.56 8.91
N LEU A 30 -7.74 -8.08 7.88
CA LEU A 30 -8.11 -6.84 7.19
C LEU A 30 -9.41 -7.00 6.39
N LYS A 31 -9.65 -8.16 5.76
CA LYS A 31 -10.93 -8.45 5.11
C LYS A 31 -12.09 -8.39 6.12
N GLN A 32 -11.95 -9.00 7.29
CA GLN A 32 -12.96 -8.92 8.35
C GLN A 32 -13.24 -7.47 8.75
N ASN A 33 -12.18 -6.69 9.01
CA ASN A 33 -12.31 -5.29 9.39
C ASN A 33 -13.02 -4.46 8.30
N LEU A 34 -12.66 -4.64 7.02
CA LEU A 34 -13.29 -3.90 5.91
C LEU A 34 -14.75 -4.30 5.70
N GLN A 35 -15.10 -5.58 5.87
CA GLN A 35 -16.49 -6.04 5.77
C GLN A 35 -17.38 -5.55 6.91
N GLU A 36 -16.81 -5.26 8.09
CA GLU A 36 -17.52 -4.56 9.17
C GLU A 36 -17.88 -3.12 8.77
N PHE A 37 -17.02 -2.44 8.01
CA PHE A 37 -17.27 -1.07 7.53
C PHE A 37 -18.22 -1.01 6.34
N ASN A 38 -18.05 -1.91 5.37
CA ASN A 38 -18.89 -1.96 4.17
C ASN A 38 -19.11 -3.41 3.74
N PRO A 39 -20.29 -4.01 4.02
CA PRO A 39 -20.56 -5.40 3.68
C PRO A 39 -20.88 -5.62 2.20
N PHE A 40 -21.00 -4.56 1.39
CA PHE A 40 -21.44 -4.64 -0.01
C PHE A 40 -20.28 -4.73 -1.02
N ILE A 41 -19.03 -4.64 -0.56
CA ILE A 41 -17.85 -4.77 -1.43
C ILE A 41 -17.38 -6.21 -1.53
N GLU A 42 -16.89 -6.57 -2.71
CA GLU A 42 -16.19 -7.84 -2.91
C GLU A 42 -14.71 -7.67 -2.53
N ILE A 43 -14.22 -8.54 -1.66
CA ILE A 43 -12.81 -8.54 -1.23
C ILE A 43 -12.19 -9.90 -1.53
N LYS A 44 -11.38 -9.93 -2.61
CA LYS A 44 -10.50 -11.03 -2.95
C LYS A 44 -9.18 -10.91 -2.19
N ILE A 45 -8.81 -11.97 -1.49
CA ILE A 45 -7.59 -12.05 -0.68
C ILE A 45 -6.66 -13.12 -1.22
N HIS A 46 -5.36 -12.84 -1.20
CA HIS A 46 -4.32 -13.80 -1.54
C HIS A 46 -3.26 -13.80 -0.44
N GLN A 47 -3.14 -14.90 0.31
CA GLN A 47 -2.10 -15.06 1.31
C GLN A 47 -0.81 -15.60 0.67
N VAL A 48 -0.17 -14.77 -0.17
CA VAL A 48 1.01 -15.15 -0.93
C VAL A 48 2.00 -13.99 -0.99
N LYS A 49 3.28 -14.33 -1.12
CA LYS A 49 4.32 -13.32 -1.34
C LYS A 49 4.31 -12.93 -2.81
N VAL A 50 4.25 -11.63 -3.09
CA VAL A 50 4.39 -11.14 -4.47
C VAL A 50 5.84 -11.34 -4.91
N THR A 51 5.99 -11.92 -6.10
CA THR A 51 7.27 -12.18 -6.76
C THR A 51 7.10 -11.86 -8.23
N HIS A 52 8.20 -11.60 -8.95
CA HIS A 52 8.13 -11.26 -10.37
C HIS A 52 7.28 -12.28 -11.17
N ASP A 53 7.48 -13.58 -10.91
CA ASP A 53 6.78 -14.68 -11.57
C ASP A 53 5.24 -14.67 -11.40
N ASN A 54 4.73 -14.10 -10.31
CA ASN A 54 3.29 -14.10 -10.01
C ASN A 54 2.60 -12.74 -10.18
N VAL A 55 3.34 -11.66 -10.45
CA VAL A 55 2.75 -10.31 -10.65
C VAL A 55 1.76 -10.33 -11.81
N LYS A 56 2.09 -11.02 -12.91
CA LYS A 56 1.20 -11.09 -14.06
C LYS A 56 -0.15 -11.69 -13.67
N GLU A 57 -0.19 -12.83 -12.98
CA GLU A 57 -1.47 -13.45 -12.60
C GLU A 57 -2.21 -12.65 -11.53
N LEU A 58 -1.50 -12.20 -10.47
CA LEU A 58 -2.13 -11.58 -9.31
C LEU A 58 -2.79 -10.23 -9.60
N PHE A 59 -2.29 -9.49 -10.61
CA PHE A 59 -2.75 -8.14 -10.94
C PHE A 59 -3.47 -8.06 -12.29
N ALA A 60 -3.83 -9.20 -12.90
CA ALA A 60 -4.48 -9.24 -14.22
C ALA A 60 -5.77 -8.42 -14.29
N ASP A 61 -6.63 -8.56 -13.28
CA ASP A 61 -7.95 -7.92 -13.22
C ASP A 61 -7.95 -6.54 -12.55
N ALA A 62 -6.78 -6.03 -12.11
CA ALA A 62 -6.71 -4.74 -11.43
C ALA A 62 -6.76 -3.58 -12.43
N ASP A 63 -7.56 -2.55 -12.15
CA ASP A 63 -7.53 -1.29 -12.91
C ASP A 63 -6.41 -0.36 -12.42
N ILE A 64 -6.17 -0.36 -11.10
CA ILE A 64 -5.15 0.43 -10.41
C ILE A 64 -4.38 -0.48 -9.47
N ILE A 65 -3.05 -0.33 -9.43
CA ILE A 65 -2.16 -1.08 -8.55
C ILE A 65 -1.75 -0.18 -7.38
N THR A 66 -1.89 -0.67 -6.15
CA THR A 66 -1.44 0.01 -4.93
C THR A 66 -0.30 -0.76 -4.28
N GLU A 67 0.80 -0.09 -4.00
CA GLU A 67 2.00 -0.66 -3.39
C GLU A 67 2.20 -0.12 -1.97
N ALA A 68 2.06 -1.02 -0.98
CA ALA A 68 2.19 -0.71 0.45
C ALA A 68 3.13 -1.66 1.22
N PHE A 69 4.15 -2.20 0.55
CA PHE A 69 5.20 -3.02 1.16
C PHE A 69 6.10 -2.19 2.07
N ASP A 70 6.77 -2.85 3.01
CA ASP A 70 7.75 -2.24 3.91
C ASP A 70 9.21 -2.43 3.44
N ASN A 71 9.43 -3.32 2.47
CA ASN A 71 10.75 -3.67 1.97
C ASN A 71 11.08 -2.95 0.65
N PRO A 72 12.12 -2.08 0.59
CA PRO A 72 12.48 -1.34 -0.62
C PRO A 72 12.75 -2.21 -1.86
N ALA A 73 13.33 -3.40 -1.70
CA ALA A 73 13.59 -4.31 -2.82
C ALA A 73 12.29 -4.91 -3.37
N ALA A 74 11.32 -5.19 -2.51
CA ALA A 74 9.99 -5.63 -2.94
C ALA A 74 9.23 -4.52 -3.67
N LYS A 75 9.38 -3.25 -3.25
CA LYS A 75 8.81 -2.09 -3.94
C LYS A 75 9.34 -1.96 -5.36
N ALA A 76 10.66 -1.99 -5.50
CA ALA A 76 11.33 -1.93 -6.80
C ALA A 76 10.91 -3.10 -7.70
N MET A 77 10.88 -4.32 -7.16
CA MET A 77 10.45 -5.51 -7.89
C MET A 77 9.00 -5.37 -8.41
N LEU A 78 8.06 -4.91 -7.59
CA LEU A 78 6.69 -4.71 -8.04
C LEU A 78 6.60 -3.61 -9.10
N LEU A 79 7.30 -2.49 -8.91
CA LEU A 79 7.33 -1.40 -9.89
C LEU A 79 7.83 -1.87 -11.25
N ASP A 80 8.94 -2.61 -11.27
CA ASP A 80 9.55 -3.14 -12.50
C ASP A 80 8.61 -4.14 -13.18
N ALA A 81 8.13 -5.14 -12.44
CA ALA A 81 7.25 -6.18 -12.97
C ALA A 81 5.89 -5.62 -13.44
N ALA A 82 5.30 -4.70 -12.69
CA ALA A 82 4.04 -4.07 -13.10
C ALA A 82 4.23 -3.17 -14.32
N SER A 83 5.34 -2.44 -14.41
CA SER A 83 5.64 -1.62 -15.61
C SER A 83 5.91 -2.50 -16.84
N GLU A 84 6.49 -3.70 -16.65
CA GLU A 84 6.73 -4.68 -17.72
C GLU A 84 5.41 -5.30 -18.22
N PHE A 85 4.58 -5.81 -17.31
CA PHE A 85 3.36 -6.54 -17.68
C PHE A 85 2.15 -5.65 -17.93
N TYR A 86 2.12 -4.46 -17.34
CA TYR A 86 0.98 -3.56 -17.29
C TYR A 86 1.38 -2.08 -17.43
N PRO A 87 2.03 -1.68 -18.55
CA PRO A 87 2.57 -0.32 -18.72
C PRO A 87 1.52 0.80 -18.61
N ASP A 88 0.26 0.49 -18.92
CA ASP A 88 -0.84 1.45 -18.93
C ASP A 88 -1.61 1.50 -17.61
N LYS A 89 -1.35 0.59 -16.66
CA LYS A 89 -2.06 0.58 -15.37
C LYS A 89 -1.44 1.60 -14.41
N PRO A 90 -2.22 2.52 -13.83
CA PRO A 90 -1.73 3.41 -12.80
C PRO A 90 -1.21 2.63 -11.57
N ILE A 91 -0.04 3.03 -11.08
CA ILE A 91 0.59 2.51 -9.88
C ILE A 91 0.66 3.65 -8.86
N VAL A 92 0.08 3.43 -7.67
CA VAL A 92 0.16 4.34 -6.52
C VAL A 92 1.01 3.66 -5.45
N MET A 93 2.10 4.29 -5.04
CA MET A 93 3.09 3.71 -4.12
C MET A 93 3.31 4.59 -2.89
N GLY A 94 3.54 3.96 -1.74
CA GLY A 94 3.98 4.63 -0.52
C GLY A 94 5.50 4.56 -0.32
N THR A 95 6.15 5.67 0.05
CA THR A 95 7.54 5.68 0.51
C THR A 95 7.74 6.76 1.57
N GLY A 96 8.80 6.68 2.39
CA GLY A 96 9.18 7.81 3.24
C GLY A 96 8.12 8.27 4.25
N MET A 97 7.97 7.49 5.32
CA MET A 97 7.00 7.73 6.40
C MET A 97 7.56 7.42 7.79
N ALA A 98 8.87 7.14 7.87
CA ALA A 98 9.56 6.87 9.13
C ALA A 98 9.80 8.16 9.92
N GLY A 99 10.01 8.01 11.22
CA GLY A 99 10.45 9.10 12.09
C GLY A 99 9.36 10.04 12.58
N ILE A 100 9.79 11.11 13.25
CA ILE A 100 8.93 12.11 13.90
C ILE A 100 8.91 13.46 13.18
N HIS A 101 9.33 13.50 11.92
CA HIS A 101 9.39 14.74 11.15
C HIS A 101 7.98 15.34 10.96
N SER A 102 7.91 16.57 10.43
CA SER A 102 6.64 17.22 10.13
C SER A 102 5.81 16.38 9.14
N SER A 103 4.57 16.07 9.48
CA SER A 103 3.68 15.32 8.59
C SER A 103 3.37 16.04 7.29
N ASN A 104 3.49 17.38 7.26
CA ASN A 104 3.26 18.19 6.06
C ASN A 104 4.34 17.99 4.98
N THR A 105 5.39 17.22 5.28
CA THR A 105 6.38 16.79 4.28
C THR A 105 5.87 15.65 3.41
N ILE A 106 4.86 14.91 3.86
CA ILE A 106 4.24 13.84 3.08
C ILE A 106 3.39 14.50 2.00
N VAL A 107 3.77 14.25 0.76
CA VAL A 107 3.09 14.77 -0.43
C VAL A 107 2.94 13.66 -1.46
N THR A 108 1.98 13.81 -2.38
CA THR A 108 1.91 12.95 -3.57
C THR A 108 2.78 13.58 -4.66
N LYS A 109 3.54 12.77 -5.39
CA LYS A 109 4.33 13.18 -6.56
C LYS A 109 3.97 12.32 -7.77
N HIS A 110 4.03 12.89 -8.96
CA HIS A 110 3.76 12.21 -10.24
C HIS A 110 5.04 12.24 -11.09
N PRO A 111 6.03 11.38 -10.79
CA PRO A 111 7.34 11.43 -11.45
C PRO A 111 7.31 11.05 -12.93
N ARG A 112 6.34 10.25 -13.36
CA ARG A 112 6.12 9.86 -14.76
C ARG A 112 4.68 9.37 -14.94
N GLU A 113 4.26 9.26 -16.18
CA GLU A 113 2.96 8.69 -16.56
C GLU A 113 2.69 7.37 -15.83
N ASN A 114 1.44 7.24 -15.34
CA ASN A 114 0.94 6.10 -14.59
C ASN A 114 1.69 5.77 -13.28
N LEU A 115 2.54 6.66 -12.76
CA LEU A 115 3.21 6.45 -11.47
C LEU A 115 2.96 7.60 -10.50
N TYR A 116 2.40 7.28 -9.34
CA TYR A 116 2.12 8.19 -8.24
C TYR A 116 2.82 7.71 -6.98
N ILE A 117 3.51 8.61 -6.29
CA ILE A 117 4.29 8.27 -5.09
C ILE A 117 3.85 9.19 -3.94
N ALA A 118 3.28 8.61 -2.88
CA ALA A 118 2.94 9.27 -1.64
C ALA A 118 4.08 9.11 -0.63
N GLY A 119 4.62 10.22 -0.13
CA GLY A 119 5.76 10.16 0.79
C GLY A 119 6.47 11.47 1.03
N ASP A 120 7.39 11.47 1.99
CA ASP A 120 8.32 12.59 2.20
C ASP A 120 9.54 12.56 1.24
N GLY A 121 9.83 11.40 0.62
CA GLY A 121 10.99 11.20 -0.25
C GLY A 121 12.31 11.00 0.50
N GLU A 122 12.27 10.84 1.82
CA GLU A 122 13.41 10.56 2.70
C GLU A 122 13.31 9.11 3.22
N SER A 123 14.33 8.30 2.95
CA SER A 123 14.33 6.86 3.33
C SER A 123 15.25 6.54 4.51
N MET A 124 15.74 7.56 5.23
CA MET A 124 16.80 7.41 6.21
C MET A 124 16.43 8.00 7.56
N GLY A 125 15.69 7.24 8.35
CA GLY A 125 15.62 7.43 9.79
C GLY A 125 16.12 6.17 10.49
N ALA A 126 17.03 6.31 11.47
CA ALA A 126 17.19 5.30 12.51
C ALA A 126 15.90 5.17 13.38
N GLU A 127 15.00 6.13 13.19
CA GLU A 127 13.69 6.23 13.82
C GLU A 127 12.72 5.25 13.15
N GLY A 128 12.00 4.46 13.96
CA GLY A 128 10.99 3.52 13.46
C GLY A 128 9.79 4.21 12.80
N LEU A 129 8.84 3.39 12.34
CA LEU A 129 7.59 3.88 11.75
C LEU A 129 6.66 4.46 12.83
N MET A 130 6.12 5.64 12.57
CA MET A 130 5.16 6.33 13.45
C MET A 130 3.77 6.32 12.84
N ALA A 131 2.78 5.82 13.59
CA ALA A 131 1.40 5.67 13.11
C ALA A 131 0.80 6.94 12.46
N PRO A 132 0.98 8.16 13.01
CA PRO A 132 0.43 9.36 12.39
C PRO A 132 0.96 9.60 10.97
N ARG A 133 2.26 9.39 10.73
CA ARG A 133 2.88 9.55 9.40
C ARG A 133 2.43 8.44 8.45
N VAL A 134 2.40 7.19 8.93
CA VAL A 134 1.89 6.03 8.16
C VAL A 134 0.46 6.29 7.69
N MET A 135 -0.42 6.78 8.57
CA MET A 135 -1.82 7.06 8.22
C MET A 135 -1.97 8.20 7.23
N ILE A 136 -1.11 9.23 7.31
CA ILE A 136 -1.14 10.35 6.36
C ILE A 136 -0.67 9.89 4.97
N ALA A 137 0.42 9.13 4.88
CA ALA A 137 0.87 8.55 3.62
C ALA A 137 -0.21 7.63 3.00
N ALA A 138 -0.81 6.75 3.80
CA ALA A 138 -1.92 5.91 3.34
C ALA A 138 -3.14 6.74 2.89
N GLY A 139 -3.40 7.88 3.55
CA GLY A 139 -4.43 8.83 3.13
C GLY A 139 -4.14 9.48 1.78
N HIS A 140 -2.88 9.84 1.51
CA HIS A 140 -2.43 10.32 0.20
C HIS A 140 -2.64 9.27 -0.89
N GLU A 141 -2.28 8.00 -0.63
CA GLU A 141 -2.50 6.90 -1.57
C GLU A 141 -3.99 6.70 -1.86
N ALA A 142 -4.81 6.56 -0.81
CA ALA A 142 -6.26 6.33 -0.92
C ALA A 142 -6.97 7.48 -1.65
N ASN A 143 -6.58 8.73 -1.37
CA ASN A 143 -7.15 9.88 -2.04
C ASN A 143 -6.75 9.93 -3.52
N MET A 144 -5.49 9.62 -3.84
CA MET A 144 -5.04 9.55 -5.24
C MET A 144 -5.76 8.45 -6.02
N ILE A 145 -5.94 7.26 -5.43
CA ILE A 145 -6.73 6.18 -6.03
C ILE A 145 -8.16 6.65 -6.32
N THR A 146 -8.77 7.38 -5.38
CA THR A 146 -10.11 7.96 -5.58
C THR A 146 -10.15 8.93 -6.75
N ARG A 147 -9.15 9.82 -6.86
CA ARG A 147 -9.01 10.77 -7.99
C ARG A 147 -8.88 10.04 -9.32
N LEU A 148 -8.04 9.00 -9.39
CA LEU A 148 -7.87 8.17 -10.58
C LEU A 148 -9.16 7.48 -11.02
N ILE A 149 -9.94 6.93 -10.08
CA ILE A 149 -11.27 6.36 -10.37
C ILE A 149 -12.21 7.40 -10.99
N LEU A 150 -12.10 8.67 -10.58
CA LEU A 150 -12.89 9.78 -11.11
C LEU A 150 -12.31 10.38 -12.40
N GLY A 151 -11.19 9.86 -12.91
CA GLY A 151 -10.52 10.37 -14.10
C GLY A 151 -9.61 11.60 -13.88
N ASP A 152 -9.35 11.96 -12.62
CA ASP A 152 -8.43 13.04 -12.27
C ASP A 152 -7.01 12.48 -12.04
N THR A 153 -6.09 12.89 -12.91
CA THR A 153 -4.71 12.38 -12.97
C THR A 153 -3.68 13.42 -12.49
N GLU A 154 -4.11 14.64 -12.19
CA GLU A 154 -3.22 15.72 -11.72
C GLU A 154 -2.99 15.64 -10.20
N ILE A 155 -1.96 16.36 -9.70
CA ILE A 155 -1.66 16.46 -8.26
C ILE A 155 -2.01 17.83 -7.73
#